data_AF-A0A0T6AN64-F1
#
_entry.id   AF-A0A0T6AN64-F1
#
_cell.length_a   1.000
_cell.length_b   1.000
_cell.length_c   1.000
_cell.angle_alpha   90.00
_cell.angle_beta   90.00
_cell.angle_gamma   90.00
#
_symmetry.space_group_name_H-M   'P 1'
#
loop_
_entity.id
_entity.type
_entity.pdbx_description
1 polymer ?
#
loop_
_entity_poly.entity_id
_entity_poly.type
_entity_poly.pdbx_seq_one_letter_code
_entity_poly.pdbx_strand_id
1 'polypeptide(L)'
;MLTDDAGDPGLRTTEMLAAAAIREGWTGRVMACHARAMGLYPEPYFRRLIGLVRRAGMSFVTDPHTGPLHLRVWDLLEVVFLAAHSLGRSTTRELDVLLDMITAQAARVLRVADYGLEVGRAAHLVVLEGSTVLDVITPHRPPRYVISHGRLVAQTTGTTTFHAIPTP
;
A
#
# COMPACT_ATOMS: atom_id res chain seq x y z
N MET A 1 -14.02 1.02 -6.43
CA MET A 1 -14.50 0.88 -7.82
C MET A 1 -13.30 1.03 -8.74
N LEU A 2 -13.14 0.15 -9.73
CA LEU A 2 -12.11 0.32 -10.75
C LEU A 2 -12.40 1.60 -11.56
N THR A 3 -11.50 2.56 -11.54
CA THR A 3 -11.64 3.80 -12.29
C THR A 3 -10.37 4.12 -13.06
N ASP A 4 -10.54 4.73 -14.23
CA ASP A 4 -9.47 5.29 -15.07
C ASP A 4 -8.28 4.33 -15.25
N ASP A 5 -8.59 3.03 -15.39
CA ASP A 5 -7.59 1.98 -15.37
C ASP A 5 -6.99 1.71 -16.74
N ALA A 6 -7.52 2.22 -17.85
CA ALA A 6 -6.82 2.17 -19.12
C ALA A 6 -5.76 3.28 -19.19
N GLY A 7 -4.73 3.10 -20.02
CA GLY A 7 -3.71 4.13 -20.29
C GLY A 7 -4.19 5.27 -21.19
N ASP A 8 -5.43 5.73 -21.01
CA ASP A 8 -6.08 6.74 -21.84
C ASP A 8 -6.32 8.04 -21.03
N PRO A 9 -5.64 9.17 -21.35
CA PRO A 9 -5.81 10.44 -20.64
C PRO A 9 -7.17 11.11 -20.90
N GLY A 10 -8.03 10.54 -21.74
CA GLY A 10 -9.41 10.97 -21.97
C GLY A 10 -10.42 10.46 -20.92
N LEU A 11 -10.06 9.47 -20.09
CA LEU A 11 -10.96 8.89 -19.11
C LEU A 11 -11.33 9.86 -17.98
N ARG A 12 -12.59 9.81 -17.53
CA ARG A 12 -13.14 10.71 -16.50
C ARG A 12 -13.91 9.96 -15.41
N THR A 13 -13.75 8.64 -15.32
CA THR A 13 -14.56 7.81 -14.41
C THR A 13 -14.26 8.09 -12.94
N THR A 14 -13.04 8.50 -12.58
CA THR A 14 -12.73 8.97 -11.21
C THR A 14 -13.47 10.27 -10.90
N GLU A 15 -13.56 11.21 -11.85
CA GLU A 15 -14.31 12.46 -11.71
C GLU A 15 -15.81 12.16 -11.53
N MET A 16 -16.36 11.30 -12.38
CA MET A 16 -17.76 10.85 -12.31
C MET A 16 -18.07 10.21 -10.95
N LEU A 17 -17.18 9.34 -10.46
CA LEU A 17 -17.31 8.71 -9.16
C LEU A 17 -17.31 9.75 -8.02
N ALA A 18 -16.42 10.74 -8.08
CA ALA A 18 -16.35 11.81 -7.08
C ALA A 18 -17.59 12.71 -7.09
N ALA A 19 -18.06 13.10 -8.28
CA ALA A 19 -19.28 13.89 -8.42
C ALA A 19 -20.51 13.13 -7.94
N ALA A 20 -20.61 11.83 -8.27
CA ALA A 20 -21.68 10.96 -7.79
C ALA A 20 -21.65 10.82 -6.26
N ALA A 21 -20.46 10.64 -5.66
CA ALA A 21 -20.32 10.54 -4.21
C ALA A 21 -20.87 11.77 -3.50
N ILE A 22 -20.58 12.98 -4.00
CA ILE A 22 -21.09 14.22 -3.42
C ILE A 22 -22.61 14.33 -3.63
N ARG A 23 -23.08 14.10 -4.86
CA ARG A 23 -24.48 14.24 -5.24
C ARG A 23 -25.41 13.31 -4.46
N GLU A 24 -24.95 12.10 -4.18
CA GLU A 24 -25.72 11.08 -3.46
C GLU A 24 -25.53 11.14 -1.93
N GLY A 25 -24.70 12.05 -1.41
CA GLY A 25 -24.41 12.15 0.03
C GLY A 25 -23.50 11.03 0.56
N TRP A 26 -22.66 10.44 -0.30
CA TRP A 26 -21.69 9.38 0.02
C TRP A 26 -20.27 9.92 0.30
N THR A 27 -20.15 11.18 0.71
CA THR A 27 -18.88 11.82 1.06
C THR A 27 -18.12 10.99 2.10
N GLY A 28 -16.84 10.72 1.87
CA GLY A 28 -16.03 9.90 2.77
C GLY A 28 -16.28 8.40 2.67
N ARG A 29 -17.25 7.96 1.84
CA ARG A 29 -17.73 6.57 1.76
C ARG A 29 -17.24 5.81 0.52
N VAL A 30 -16.56 6.49 -0.41
CA VAL A 30 -16.22 5.96 -1.74
C VAL A 30 -14.70 5.84 -1.94
N MET A 31 -14.30 4.81 -2.67
CA MET A 31 -12.90 4.49 -2.99
C MET A 31 -12.71 4.24 -4.48
N ALA A 32 -11.71 4.89 -5.07
CA ALA A 32 -11.22 4.62 -6.42
C ALA A 32 -10.08 3.58 -6.35
N CYS A 33 -10.10 2.61 -7.26
CA CYS A 33 -9.07 1.60 -7.39
C CYS A 33 -8.33 1.84 -8.71
N HIS A 34 -7.01 1.67 -8.70
CA HIS A 34 -6.09 1.90 -9.81
C HIS A 34 -5.92 3.38 -10.18
N ALA A 35 -6.91 3.98 -10.84
CA ALA A 35 -6.84 5.35 -11.36
C ALA A 35 -5.56 5.65 -12.17
N ARG A 36 -5.08 4.68 -12.96
CA ARG A 36 -3.78 4.75 -13.64
C ARG A 36 -3.65 5.94 -14.58
N ALA A 37 -4.73 6.30 -15.28
CA ALA A 37 -4.72 7.44 -16.20
C ALA A 37 -4.45 8.78 -15.49
N MET A 38 -4.58 8.86 -14.15
CA MET A 38 -4.21 10.06 -13.40
C MET A 38 -2.74 10.46 -13.59
N GLY A 39 -1.85 9.51 -13.87
CA GLY A 39 -0.45 9.79 -14.21
C GLY A 39 -0.24 10.41 -15.60
N LEU A 40 -1.26 10.40 -16.46
CA LEU A 40 -1.22 10.89 -17.83
C LEU A 40 -2.02 12.20 -18.03
N TYR A 41 -2.74 12.65 -17.00
CA TYR A 41 -3.62 13.81 -17.11
C TYR A 41 -2.84 15.12 -17.25
N PRO A 42 -3.33 16.05 -18.10
CA PRO A 42 -2.80 17.41 -18.11
C PRO A 42 -2.92 18.06 -16.73
N GLU A 43 -1.84 18.70 -16.27
CA GLU A 43 -1.73 19.29 -14.92
C GLU A 43 -2.94 20.16 -14.51
N PRO A 44 -3.52 21.03 -15.37
CA PRO A 44 -4.69 21.83 -14.98
C PRO A 44 -5.92 20.98 -14.65
N TYR A 45 -6.13 19.87 -15.37
CA TYR A 45 -7.23 18.96 -15.11
C TYR A 45 -6.96 18.15 -13.85
N PHE A 46 -5.75 17.62 -13.69
CA PHE A 46 -5.34 16.89 -12.49
C PHE A 46 -5.57 17.69 -11.20
N ARG A 47 -5.15 18.96 -11.17
CA ARG A 47 -5.38 19.84 -10.00
C ARG A 47 -6.86 20.04 -9.68
N ARG A 48 -7.71 20.23 -10.70
CA ARG A 48 -9.17 20.34 -10.49
C ARG A 48 -9.75 19.06 -9.92
N LEU A 49 -9.33 17.91 -10.47
CA LEU A 49 -9.76 16.59 -10.00
C LEU A 49 -9.38 16.38 -8.52
N ILE A 50 -8.14 16.70 -8.13
CA ILE A 50 -7.71 16.61 -6.72
C ILE A 50 -8.61 17.45 -5.81
N GLY A 51 -9.00 18.66 -6.24
CA GLY A 51 -9.96 19.49 -5.50
C GLY A 51 -11.32 18.81 -5.31
N LEU A 52 -11.86 18.20 -6.37
CA LEU A 52 -13.13 17.48 -6.33
C LEU A 52 -13.07 16.23 -5.43
N VAL A 53 -12.04 15.42 -5.61
CA VAL A 53 -11.76 14.20 -4.84
C VAL A 53 -11.66 14.51 -3.34
N ARG A 54 -10.96 15.61 -2.98
CA ARG A 54 -10.88 16.08 -1.59
C ARG A 54 -12.25 16.45 -1.04
N ARG A 55 -13.08 17.18 -1.80
CA ARG A 55 -14.47 17.49 -1.38
C ARG A 55 -15.33 16.25 -1.21
N ALA A 56 -15.14 15.24 -2.06
CA ALA A 56 -15.84 13.97 -1.97
C ALA A 56 -15.33 13.07 -0.82
N GLY A 57 -14.22 13.42 -0.17
CA GLY A 57 -13.59 12.60 0.87
C GLY A 57 -13.17 11.21 0.35
N MET A 58 -12.83 11.11 -0.93
CA MET A 58 -12.51 9.82 -1.55
C MET A 58 -11.13 9.30 -1.15
N SER A 59 -11.02 7.98 -1.09
CA SER A 59 -9.76 7.25 -0.92
C SER A 59 -9.31 6.58 -2.22
N PHE A 60 -8.02 6.24 -2.30
CA PHE A 60 -7.44 5.50 -3.41
C PHE A 60 -6.76 4.24 -2.93
N VAL A 61 -6.88 3.18 -3.72
CA VAL A 61 -6.02 2.00 -3.66
C VAL A 61 -5.30 1.90 -5.00
N THR A 62 -3.98 2.02 -4.95
CA THR A 62 -3.11 1.82 -6.11
C THR A 62 -2.48 0.46 -6.00
N ASP A 63 -2.32 -0.19 -7.15
CA ASP A 63 -1.77 -1.52 -7.19
C ASP A 63 -0.61 -1.62 -8.19
N PRO A 64 0.64 -1.34 -7.76
CA PRO A 64 1.77 -1.16 -8.67
C PRO A 64 2.13 -2.44 -9.44
N HIS A 65 1.68 -3.62 -8.97
CA HIS A 65 1.91 -4.88 -9.67
C HIS A 65 0.96 -5.10 -10.84
N THR A 66 -0.17 -4.39 -10.93
CA THR A 66 -1.19 -4.57 -12.01
C THR A 66 -0.84 -3.89 -13.34
N GLY A 67 0.46 -3.65 -13.59
CA GLY A 67 1.00 -3.45 -14.93
C GLY A 67 0.88 -4.73 -15.79
N PRO A 68 1.59 -4.85 -16.93
CA PRO A 68 1.53 -6.05 -17.79
C PRO A 68 2.04 -7.36 -17.14
N LEU A 69 2.33 -7.35 -15.84
CA LEU A 69 2.90 -8.46 -15.09
C LEU A 69 1.91 -8.90 -13.99
N HIS A 70 1.26 -10.04 -14.19
CA HIS A 70 0.31 -10.64 -13.24
C HIS A 70 1.03 -11.29 -12.04
N LEU A 71 1.76 -10.51 -11.24
CA LEU A 71 2.37 -11.01 -10.02
C LEU A 71 1.28 -11.32 -8.98
N ARG A 72 1.33 -12.52 -8.39
CA ARG A 72 0.51 -12.84 -7.22
C ARG A 72 1.15 -12.15 -6.01
N VAL A 73 0.37 -11.38 -5.27
CA VAL A 73 0.83 -10.77 -4.02
C VAL A 73 0.76 -11.81 -2.91
N TRP A 74 1.92 -12.27 -2.45
CA TRP A 74 2.04 -13.14 -1.28
C TRP A 74 2.60 -12.39 -0.07
N ASP A 75 3.36 -11.32 -0.32
CA ASP A 75 3.98 -10.47 0.70
C ASP A 75 3.81 -8.99 0.35
N LEU A 76 3.35 -8.20 1.32
CA LEU A 76 3.19 -6.76 1.15
C LEU A 76 4.54 -6.02 1.21
N LEU A 77 5.58 -6.59 1.82
CA LEU A 77 6.94 -6.01 1.80
C LEU A 77 7.52 -6.03 0.38
N GLU A 78 7.26 -7.09 -0.39
CA GLU A 78 7.62 -7.14 -1.81
C GLU A 78 6.89 -6.07 -2.62
N VAL A 79 5.62 -5.79 -2.32
CA VAL A 79 4.85 -4.72 -2.97
C VAL A 79 5.46 -3.35 -2.65
N VAL A 80 5.88 -3.13 -1.40
CA VAL A 80 6.60 -1.89 -1.02
C VAL A 80 7.93 -1.78 -1.74
N PHE A 81 8.71 -2.86 -1.80
CA PHE A 81 9.97 -2.90 -2.54
C PHE A 81 9.75 -2.58 -4.02
N LEU A 82 8.77 -3.20 -4.67
CA LEU A 82 8.41 -2.95 -6.07
C LEU A 82 7.94 -1.51 -6.29
N ALA A 83 7.12 -0.98 -5.39
CA ALA A 83 6.63 0.40 -5.46
C ALA A 83 7.78 1.41 -5.33
N ALA A 84 8.72 1.16 -4.41
CA ALA A 84 9.90 1.99 -4.23
C ALA A 84 10.72 2.09 -5.52
N HIS A 85 11.00 0.95 -6.15
CA HIS A 85 11.75 0.91 -7.42
C HIS A 85 10.97 1.57 -8.57
N SER A 86 9.67 1.29 -8.67
CA SER A 86 8.82 1.83 -9.74
C SER A 86 8.66 3.35 -9.67
N LEU A 87 8.72 3.92 -8.46
CA LEU A 87 8.61 5.36 -8.21
C LEU A 87 9.97 6.06 -8.08
N GLY A 88 11.08 5.34 -8.21
CA GLY A 88 12.45 5.86 -8.02
C GLY A 88 12.72 6.35 -6.60
N ARG A 89 12.11 5.73 -5.59
CA ARG A 89 12.17 6.12 -4.17
C ARG A 89 13.13 5.20 -3.42
N SER A 90 14.03 5.78 -2.63
CA SER A 90 15.06 5.00 -1.92
C SER A 90 15.45 5.58 -0.56
N THR A 91 14.90 6.73 -0.16
CA THR A 91 15.18 7.30 1.16
C THR A 91 14.33 6.66 2.25
N THR A 92 14.82 6.59 3.49
CA THR A 92 14.08 6.02 4.63
C THR A 92 12.69 6.64 4.79
N ARG A 93 12.60 7.98 4.66
CA ARG A 93 11.32 8.70 4.77
C ARG A 93 10.32 8.30 3.68
N GLU A 94 10.78 8.08 2.45
CA GLU A 94 9.88 7.64 1.38
C GLU A 94 9.42 6.19 1.61
N LEU A 95 10.32 5.34 2.09
CA LEU A 95 9.99 3.95 2.44
C LEU A 95 9.03 3.86 3.63
N ASP A 96 9.16 4.74 4.63
CA ASP A 96 8.20 4.86 5.73
C ASP A 96 6.80 5.17 5.21
N VAL A 97 6.68 6.07 4.23
CA VAL A 97 5.39 6.39 3.59
C VAL A 97 4.83 5.18 2.85
N LEU A 98 5.66 4.45 2.10
CA LEU A 98 5.20 3.25 1.40
C LEU A 98 4.80 2.12 2.37
N LEU A 99 5.49 1.98 3.50
CA LEU A 99 5.10 1.05 4.55
C LEU A 99 3.79 1.48 5.25
N ASP A 100 3.58 2.77 5.48
CA ASP A 100 2.32 3.31 6.00
C ASP A 100 1.15 3.04 5.02
N MET A 101 1.41 3.10 3.71
CA MET A 101 0.42 2.78 2.67
C MET A 101 -0.16 1.36 2.79
N ILE A 102 0.65 0.38 3.19
CA ILE A 102 0.21 -1.01 3.39
C ILE A 102 -0.21 -1.33 4.84
N THR A 103 -0.11 -0.36 5.75
CA THR A 103 -0.47 -0.53 7.17
C THR A 103 -1.57 0.46 7.59
N ALA A 104 -1.23 1.58 8.22
CA ALA A 104 -2.24 2.46 8.83
C ALA A 104 -3.05 3.25 7.80
N GLN A 105 -2.51 3.57 6.62
CA GLN A 105 -3.32 4.12 5.52
C GLN A 105 -4.34 3.08 5.04
N ALA A 106 -3.92 1.83 4.80
CA ALA A 106 -4.81 0.77 4.35
C ALA A 106 -5.95 0.55 5.36
N ALA A 107 -5.64 0.50 6.65
CA ALA A 107 -6.65 0.39 7.71
C ALA A 107 -7.64 1.57 7.70
N ARG A 108 -7.16 2.81 7.51
CA ARG A 108 -8.03 4.00 7.39
C ARG A 108 -8.94 3.94 6.16
N VAL A 109 -8.39 3.51 5.03
CA VAL A 109 -9.12 3.36 3.76
C VAL A 109 -10.21 2.27 3.88
N LEU A 110 -9.91 1.18 4.58
CA LEU A 110 -10.85 0.09 4.87
C LEU A 110 -11.80 0.39 6.04
N ARG A 111 -11.58 1.49 6.78
CA ARG A 111 -12.31 1.86 8.01
C ARG A 111 -12.26 0.78 9.09
N VAL A 112 -11.10 0.15 9.25
CA VAL A 112 -10.86 -0.79 10.34
C VAL A 112 -10.79 -0.01 11.64
N ALA A 113 -11.70 -0.30 12.57
CA ALA A 113 -11.67 0.25 13.92
C ALA A 113 -10.52 -0.36 14.74
N ASP A 114 -10.03 0.37 15.73
CA ASP A 114 -9.03 -0.11 16.70
C ASP A 114 -7.74 -0.68 16.09
N TYR A 115 -7.36 -0.24 14.88
CA TYR A 115 -6.12 -0.65 14.22
C TYR A 115 -4.93 0.17 14.70
N GLY A 116 -3.87 -0.49 15.17
CA GLY A 116 -2.56 0.14 15.42
C GLY A 116 -1.92 -0.30 16.74
N LEU A 117 -0.70 0.18 16.98
CA LEU A 117 0.13 -0.21 18.10
C LEU A 117 -0.05 0.74 19.29
N GLU A 118 -1.22 0.67 19.92
CA GLU A 118 -1.54 1.50 21.09
C GLU A 118 -2.11 0.65 22.22
N VAL A 119 -1.86 1.05 23.47
CA VAL A 119 -2.39 0.36 24.66
C VAL A 119 -3.92 0.38 24.61
N GLY A 120 -4.53 -0.80 24.81
CA GLY A 120 -5.99 -0.97 24.76
C GLY A 120 -6.53 -1.46 23.42
N ARG A 121 -5.73 -1.43 22.34
CA ARG A 121 -6.11 -2.01 21.04
C ARG A 121 -5.94 -3.52 21.02
N ALA A 122 -6.64 -4.17 20.08
CA ALA A 122 -6.53 -5.61 19.87
C ALA A 122 -5.09 -6.00 19.48
N ALA A 123 -4.58 -7.08 20.07
CA ALA A 123 -3.20 -7.54 19.87
C ALA A 123 -3.06 -8.30 18.53
N HIS A 124 -3.03 -7.55 17.43
CA HIS A 124 -2.67 -8.01 16.09
C HIS A 124 -1.32 -7.44 15.70
N LEU A 125 -0.30 -8.30 15.58
CA LEU A 125 1.09 -7.89 15.40
C LEU A 125 1.75 -8.75 14.34
N VAL A 126 2.55 -8.11 13.49
CA VAL A 126 3.51 -8.77 12.61
C VAL A 126 4.90 -8.33 13.09
N VAL A 127 5.70 -9.28 13.55
CA VAL A 127 7.05 -9.03 14.07
C VAL A 127 8.05 -9.37 12.98
N LEU A 128 8.78 -8.34 12.54
CA LEU A 128 9.78 -8.42 11.47
C LEU A 128 11.19 -8.33 12.07
N GLU A 129 12.18 -8.89 11.37
CA GLU A 129 13.59 -8.77 11.78
C GLU A 129 14.21 -7.52 11.13
N GLY A 130 14.79 -6.65 11.95
CA GLY A 130 15.39 -5.39 11.51
C GLY A 130 15.20 -4.30 12.55
N SER A 131 16.02 -3.25 12.49
CA SER A 131 15.87 -2.07 13.36
C SER A 131 15.38 -0.84 12.59
N THR A 132 15.44 -0.88 11.25
CA THR A 132 14.97 0.17 10.36
C THR A 132 14.07 -0.38 9.26
N VAL A 133 13.29 0.51 8.63
CA VAL A 133 12.44 0.14 7.49
C VAL A 133 13.25 -0.37 6.28
N LEU A 134 14.50 0.10 6.11
CA LEU A 134 15.42 -0.42 5.10
C LEU A 134 15.83 -1.88 5.36
N ASP A 135 16.12 -2.23 6.62
CA ASP A 135 16.49 -3.59 7.02
C ASP A 135 15.37 -4.60 6.78
N VAL A 136 14.13 -4.13 6.82
CA VAL A 136 12.93 -4.96 6.66
C VAL A 136 12.54 -5.10 5.18
N ILE A 137 12.49 -3.98 4.44
CA ILE A 137 12.03 -3.98 3.04
C ILE A 137 13.05 -4.64 2.11
N THR A 138 14.34 -4.35 2.28
CA THR A 138 15.37 -4.82 1.33
C THR A 138 15.42 -6.34 1.24
N PRO A 139 15.50 -7.11 2.36
CA PRO A 139 15.53 -8.55 2.29
C PRO A 139 14.14 -9.19 2.26
N HIS A 140 13.06 -8.42 2.50
CA HIS A 140 11.65 -8.87 2.46
C HIS A 140 11.45 -10.27 3.08
N ARG A 141 12.06 -10.49 4.25
CA ARG A 141 12.04 -11.79 4.91
C ARG A 141 10.62 -12.07 5.43
N PRO A 142 10.19 -13.35 5.46
CA PRO A 142 8.96 -13.71 6.12
C PRO A 142 8.94 -13.23 7.58
N PRO A 143 7.77 -12.84 8.12
CA PRO A 143 7.67 -12.41 9.51
C PRO A 143 8.17 -13.47 10.49
N ARG A 144 8.91 -13.04 11.52
CA ARG A 144 9.38 -13.94 12.58
C ARG A 144 8.22 -14.44 13.42
N TYR A 145 7.27 -13.57 13.75
CA TYR A 145 6.05 -13.92 14.46
C TYR A 145 4.84 -13.20 13.87
N VAL A 146 3.71 -13.90 13.81
CA VAL A 146 2.41 -13.32 13.54
C VAL A 146 1.52 -13.60 14.74
N ILE A 147 0.98 -12.55 15.33
CA ILE A 147 0.10 -12.61 16.50
C ILE A 147 -1.26 -12.08 16.07
N SER A 148 -2.32 -12.81 16.40
CA SER A 148 -3.69 -12.40 16.13
C SER A 148 -4.55 -12.65 17.37
N HIS A 149 -5.33 -11.66 17.79
CA HIS A 149 -6.13 -11.70 19.02
C HIS A 149 -5.30 -12.10 20.25
N GLY A 150 -4.05 -11.64 20.33
CA GLY A 150 -3.14 -11.95 21.43
C GLY A 150 -2.57 -13.38 21.42
N ARG A 151 -2.78 -14.15 20.35
CA ARG A 151 -2.27 -15.52 20.20
C ARG A 151 -1.23 -15.57 19.09
N LEU A 152 -0.13 -16.29 19.33
CA LEU A 152 0.83 -16.62 18.27
C LEU A 152 0.16 -17.55 17.26
N VAL A 153 -0.01 -17.09 16.01
CA VAL A 153 -0.67 -17.86 14.94
C VAL A 153 0.31 -18.36 13.88
N ALA A 154 1.47 -17.71 13.74
CA ALA A 154 2.55 -18.21 12.90
C ALA A 154 3.91 -17.82 13.50
N GLN A 155 4.90 -18.68 13.30
CA GLN A 155 6.29 -18.44 13.67
C GLN A 155 7.19 -18.94 12.54
N THR A 156 8.16 -18.13 12.15
CA THR A 156 9.19 -18.50 11.17
C THR A 156 10.52 -18.73 11.89
N THR A 157 11.19 -19.82 11.58
CA THR A 157 12.54 -20.15 12.04
C THR A 157 13.41 -20.53 10.85
N GLY A 158 14.68 -20.10 10.85
CA GLY A 158 15.64 -20.46 9.82
C GLY A 158 17.02 -20.73 10.41
N THR A 159 17.74 -21.68 9.81
CA THR A 159 19.14 -22.00 10.16
C THR A 159 19.97 -21.93 8.89
N THR A 160 21.08 -21.22 8.93
CA THR A 160 22.05 -21.17 7.84
C THR A 160 23.36 -21.81 8.29
N THR A 161 23.78 -22.86 7.58
CA THR A 161 25.10 -23.48 7.78
C THR A 161 26.05 -22.94 6.73
N PHE A 162 27.12 -22.29 7.17
CA PHE A 162 28.18 -21.83 6.29
C PHE A 162 29.27 -22.90 6.19
N HIS A 163 29.58 -23.31 4.97
CA HIS A 163 30.73 -24.15 4.67
C HIS A 163 31.85 -23.27 4.13
N ALA A 164 33.07 -23.42 4.65
CA ALA A 164 34.21 -22.65 4.16
C ALA A 164 34.43 -22.94 2.66
N ILE A 165 34.60 -21.88 1.87
CA ILE A 165 35.10 -22.01 0.50
C ILE A 165 36.61 -22.21 0.65
N PRO A 166 37.20 -23.32 0.12
CA PRO A 166 38.64 -23.47 0.12
C PRO A 166 39.28 -22.26 -0.57
N THR A 167 40.13 -21.52 0.14
CA THR A 167 40.97 -20.49 -0.48
C THR A 167 41.91 -21.15 -1.49
N PRO A 168 42.12 -20.55 -2.68
CA PRO A 168 43.05 -21.06 -3.68
C PRO A 168 44.50 -21.07 -3.18
#